data_AF-A0A957NS68-F1
#
_entry.id   AF-A0A957NS68-F1
#
_cell.length_a   1.000
_cell.length_b   1.000
_cell.length_c   1.000
_cell.angle_alpha   90.00
_cell.angle_beta   90.00
_cell.angle_gamma   90.00
#
_symmetry.space_group_name_H-M   'P 1'
#
loop_
_entity.id
_entity.type
_entity.pdbx_description
1 polymer ?
#
loop_
_entity_poly.entity_id
_entity_poly.type
_entity_poly.pdbx_seq_one_letter_code
_entity_poly.pdbx_strand_id
1 'polypeptide(L)' 'MAHQPFDNTWQENPEDIIILVNRSSKNYILELPTGRYRLDAGRRMRTLRSITKLAQVQELLEQGALIIEANQLHAAA' A
#
# COMPACT_ATOMS: atom_id res chain seq x y z
N MET A 1 0.17 35.32 12.19
CA MET A 1 -0.15 33.91 11.89
C MET A 1 1.00 33.35 11.06
N ALA A 2 1.91 32.58 11.66
CA ALA A 2 3.09 32.09 10.97
C ALA A 2 2.70 30.95 10.00
N HIS A 3 2.98 31.15 8.71
CA HIS A 3 2.91 30.08 7.71
C HIS A 3 4.22 29.29 7.80
N GLN A 4 4.19 28.12 8.44
CA GLN A 4 5.34 27.22 8.44
C GLN A 4 5.42 26.50 7.08
N PRO A 5 6.56 26.55 6.38
CA PRO A 5 6.74 25.90 5.09
C PRO A 5 7.11 24.44 5.34
N PHE A 6 6.12 23.58 5.51
CA PHE A 6 6.30 22.16 5.19
C PHE A 6 5.63 21.91 3.85
N ASP A 7 6.17 22.56 2.83
CA ASP A 7 5.82 22.32 1.42
C ASP A 7 6.50 21.01 0.99
N ASN A 8 6.07 19.91 1.61
CA ASN A 8 6.48 18.59 1.15
C ASN A 8 5.88 18.44 -0.26
N THR A 9 6.72 18.23 -1.28
CA THR A 9 6.28 17.96 -2.66
C THR A 9 5.45 16.69 -2.82
N TRP A 10 5.22 15.96 -1.72
CA TRP A 10 4.33 14.82 -1.64
C TRP A 10 2.89 15.29 -1.67
N GLN A 11 2.21 14.99 -2.76
CA GLN A 11 0.82 15.37 -3.00
C GLN A 11 -0.20 14.47 -2.29
N GLU A 12 0.20 13.26 -1.92
CA GLU A 12 -0.69 12.24 -1.37
C GLU A 12 -0.83 12.35 0.15
N ASN A 13 -2.04 12.15 0.66
CA ASN A 13 -2.31 12.15 2.09
C ASN A 13 -1.60 10.94 2.76
N PRO A 14 -0.75 11.14 3.78
CA PRO A 14 -0.07 10.05 4.48
C PRO A 14 -1.01 8.96 5.04
N GLU A 15 -2.25 9.32 5.38
CA GLU A 15 -3.30 8.42 5.86
C GLU A 15 -3.80 7.43 4.80
N ASP A 16 -3.61 7.77 3.52
CA ASP A 16 -3.93 6.90 2.39
C ASP A 16 -2.82 5.89 2.09
N ILE A 17 -1.68 6.00 2.75
CA ILE A 17 -0.58 5.06 2.57
C ILE A 17 -0.83 3.82 3.43
N ILE A 18 -0.79 2.66 2.81
CA ILE A 18 -0.99 1.36 3.43
C ILE A 18 0.19 0.43 3.18
N ILE A 19 0.29 -0.62 3.98
CA ILE A 19 1.17 -1.76 3.71
C ILE A 19 0.32 -2.94 3.27
N LEU A 20 0.50 -3.39 2.03
CA LEU A 20 -0.13 -4.60 1.50
C LEU A 20 0.82 -5.78 1.71
N VAL A 21 0.37 -6.81 2.42
CA VAL A 21 1.19 -7.97 2.80
C VAL A 21 0.64 -9.24 2.18
N ASN A 22 1.50 -10.03 1.55
CA ASN A 22 1.17 -11.37 1.08
C ASN A 22 1.40 -12.38 2.21
N ARG A 23 0.31 -12.93 2.76
CA ARG A 23 0.35 -13.96 3.80
C ARG A 23 0.23 -15.38 3.24
N SER A 24 0.01 -15.52 1.94
CA SER A 24 0.00 -16.82 1.27
C SER A 24 1.42 -17.36 1.03
N SER A 25 1.51 -18.63 0.64
CA SER A 25 2.73 -19.26 0.13
C SER A 25 2.94 -19.09 -1.38
N LYS A 26 2.07 -18.33 -2.07
CA LYS A 26 2.11 -18.11 -3.52
C LYS A 26 2.69 -16.75 -3.86
N ASN A 27 3.34 -16.63 -5.00
CA ASN A 27 3.73 -15.34 -5.56
C ASN A 27 2.59 -14.78 -6.40
N TYR A 28 2.33 -13.48 -6.31
CA TYR A 28 1.31 -12.80 -7.10
C TYR A 28 1.94 -11.80 -8.06
N ILE A 29 1.43 -11.75 -9.29
CA ILE A 29 1.71 -10.66 -10.23
C ILE A 29 0.48 -9.75 -10.21
N LEU A 30 0.64 -8.55 -9.68
CA LEU A 30 -0.40 -7.53 -9.63
C LEU A 30 -0.33 -6.67 -10.88
N GLU A 31 -1.44 -6.51 -11.58
CA GLU A 31 -1.55 -5.58 -12.71
C GLU A 31 -1.94 -4.20 -12.17
N LEU A 32 -0.95 -3.33 -11.97
CA LEU A 32 -1.14 -1.99 -11.42
C LEU A 32 -1.16 -0.94 -12.55
N PRO A 33 -1.74 0.25 -12.32
CA PRO A 33 -1.69 1.34 -13.29
C PRO A 33 -0.26 1.75 -13.69
N THR A 34 0.71 1.55 -12.79
CA THR A 34 2.14 1.82 -13.01
C THR A 34 2.90 0.67 -13.66
N GLY A 35 2.24 -0.46 -13.94
CA GLY A 35 2.82 -1.65 -14.54
C GLY A 35 2.62 -2.91 -13.69
N ARG A 36 3.27 -4.00 -14.11
CA ARG A 36 3.20 -5.28 -13.39
C ARG A 36 4.14 -5.29 -12.20
N TYR A 37 3.60 -5.62 -11.03
CA TYR A 37 4.36 -5.75 -9.80
C TYR A 37 4.30 -7.17 -9.26
N ARG A 38 5.46 -7.77 -8.94
CA ARG A 38 5.52 -9.10 -8.34
C ARG A 38 5.58 -8.98 -6.82
N LEU A 39 4.55 -9.48 -6.13
CA LEU A 39 4.50 -9.59 -4.67
C LEU A 39 4.73 -11.04 -4.27
N ASP A 40 5.98 -11.36 -3.93
CA ASP A 40 6.38 -12.72 -3.53
C ASP A 40 5.79 -13.11 -2.16
N ALA A 41 5.71 -14.42 -1.91
CA ALA A 41 5.23 -14.99 -0.66
C ALA A 41 5.94 -14.38 0.57
N GLY A 42 5.16 -13.98 1.58
CA GLY A 42 5.68 -13.35 2.80
C GLY A 42 6.24 -11.93 2.62
N ARG A 43 6.19 -11.36 1.41
CA ARG A 43 6.64 -9.98 1.16
C ARG A 43 5.53 -8.96 1.41
N ARG A 44 5.96 -7.72 1.60
CA ARG A 44 5.10 -6.55 1.84
C ARG A 44 5.48 -5.42 0.89
N MET A 45 4.51 -4.59 0.54
CA MET A 45 4.71 -3.38 -0.26
C MET A 45 4.01 -2.18 0.38
N ARG A 46 4.66 -1.03 0.36
CA ARG A 46 4.04 0.25 0.73
C ARG A 46 3.41 0.86 -0.51
N THR A 47 2.15 1.24 -0.42
CA THR A 47 1.36 1.71 -1.57
C THR A 47 0.20 2.57 -1.13
N LEU A 48 -0.51 3.18 -2.07
CA LEU A 48 -1.74 3.94 -1.80
C LEU A 48 -2.93 2.99 -1.66
N ARG A 49 -3.87 3.35 -0.78
CA ARG A 49 -5.13 2.64 -0.55
C ARG A 49 -5.97 2.48 -1.81
N SER A 50 -5.81 3.37 -2.79
CA SER A 50 -6.48 3.27 -4.09
C SER A 50 -6.25 1.92 -4.80
N ILE A 51 -5.15 1.23 -4.50
CA ILE A 51 -4.85 -0.10 -5.04
C ILE A 51 -5.89 -1.16 -4.65
N THR A 52 -6.62 -0.99 -3.54
CA THR A 52 -7.64 -1.94 -3.07
C THR A 52 -8.90 -1.90 -3.94
N LYS A 53 -9.01 -0.90 -4.83
CA LYS A 53 -10.12 -0.78 -5.78
C LYS A 53 -9.90 -1.62 -7.05
N LEU A 54 -8.69 -2.16 -7.23
CA LEU A 54 -8.40 -3.07 -8.33
C LEU A 54 -9.05 -4.42 -8.04
N ALA A 55 -9.86 -4.92 -8.97
CA ALA A 55 -10.63 -6.16 -8.79
C ALA A 55 -9.76 -7.33 -8.33
N GLN A 56 -8.57 -7.49 -8.92
CA GLN A 56 -7.60 -8.52 -8.54
C GLN A 56 -7.15 -8.39 -7.08
N VAL A 57 -6.85 -7.17 -6.63
CA VAL A 57 -6.38 -6.93 -5.26
C VAL A 57 -7.52 -7.15 -4.27
N GLN A 58 -8.72 -6.67 -4.61
CA GLN A 58 -9.91 -6.89 -3.81
C GLN A 58 -10.20 -8.39 -3.61
N GLU A 59 -10.18 -9.18 -4.68
CA GLU A 59 -10.39 -10.63 -4.60
C GLU A 59 -9.37 -11.32 -3.68
N LEU A 60 -8.08 -10.95 -3.80
CA LEU A 60 -7.04 -11.52 -2.96
C LEU A 60 -7.14 -11.10 -1.48
N LEU A 61 -7.69 -9.91 -1.20
CA LEU A 61 -8.00 -9.45 0.16
C LEU A 61 -9.19 -10.22 0.73
N GLU A 62 -10.25 -10.41 -0.05
CA GLU A 62 -11.46 -11.17 0.34
C GLU A 62 -11.12 -12.65 0.62
N GLN A 63 -10.18 -13.23 -0.13
CA GLN A 63 -9.65 -14.58 0.10
C GLN A 63 -8.68 -14.67 1.28
N GLY A 64 -8.27 -13.54 1.87
CA GLY A 64 -7.27 -13.48 2.95
C GLY A 64 -5.84 -13.80 2.50
N ALA A 65 -5.58 -13.89 1.19
CA ALA A 65 -4.24 -14.11 0.64
C ALA A 65 -3.36 -12.87 0.81
N LEU A 66 -3.95 -11.69 0.62
CA LEU A 66 -3.37 -10.41 0.97
C LEU A 66 -4.07 -9.84 2.20
N ILE A 67 -3.36 -9.01 2.95
CA ILE A 67 -3.94 -8.20 4.03
C ILE A 67 -3.41 -6.77 3.98
N ILE A 68 -4.13 -5.86 4.64
CA ILE A 68 -3.72 -4.47 4.82
C ILE A 68 -3.22 -4.29 6.26
N GLU A 69 -2.00 -3.80 6.40
CA GLU A 69 -1.43 -3.34 7.67
C GLU A 69 -1.35 -1.81 7.67
N ALA A 70 -1.51 -1.20 8.85
CA ALA A 70 -1.37 0.23 9.01
C ALA A 70 0.08 0.65 8.71
N ASN A 71 0.24 1.71 7.92
CA ASN A 71 1.54 2.34 7.73
C ASN A 71 1.94 3.01 9.04
N GLN A 72 2.84 2.40 9.81
CA GLN A 72 3.38 3.02 11.02
C GLN A 72 4.31 4.17 10.61
N LEU A 73 3.74 5.36 10.50
CA LEU A 73 4.50 6.60 10.53
C LEU A 73 4.99 6.76 11.97
N HIS A 74 6.24 6.39 12.23
CA HIS A 74 6.89 6.86 13.45
C HIS A 74 6.92 8.39 13.36
N ALA A 75 6.11 9.06 14.18
CA ALA A 75 6.32 10.47 14.48
C ALA A 75 7.73 10.57 15.06
N ALA A 76 8.65 11.13 14.30
CA ALA A 76 9.93 11.56 14.84
C ALA A 76 9.60 12.61 15.91
N ALA A 77 9.95 12.29 17.16
CA ALA A 77 9.86 13.18 18.30
C ALA A 77 10.83 14.36 18.17
#